data_AF-A0A380GZ39-F1
#
_entry.id   AF-A0A380GZ39-F1
#
_cell.length_a   1.000
_cell.length_b   1.000
_cell.length_c   1.000
_cell.angle_alpha   90.00
_cell.angle_beta   90.00
_cell.angle_gamma   90.00
#
_symmetry.space_group_name_H-M   'P 1'
#
loop_
_entity.id
_entity.type
_entity.pdbx_description
1 polymer ?
#
loop_
_entity_poly.entity_id
_entity_poly.type
_entity_poly.pdbx_seq_one_letter_code
_entity_poly.pdbx_strand_id
1 'polypeptide(L)' 'MSYIFITHDVQAATYLCDHLIIFKDGRIELQTATSNLYRQHNSHTKELIDKQLSF' A
#
# COMPACT_ATOMS: atom_id res chain seq x y z
N MET A 1 13.33 -7.78 15.51
CA MET A 1 12.19 -6.96 16.00
C MET A 1 11.31 -6.67 14.81
N SER A 2 9.99 -6.84 14.95
CA SER A 2 9.03 -6.63 13.86
C SER A 2 7.98 -5.63 14.33
N TYR A 3 7.63 -4.69 13.45
CA TYR A 3 6.64 -3.65 13.72
C TYR A 3 5.51 -3.76 12.71
N ILE A 4 4.28 -3.59 13.18
CA ILE A 4 3.08 -3.55 12.34
C ILE A 4 2.54 -2.13 12.46
N PHE A 5 2.47 -1.44 11.32
CA PHE A 5 1.93 -0.10 11.22
C PHE A 5 0.63 -0.15 10.41
N ILE A 6 -0.45 0.41 10.96
CA ILE A 6 -1.77 0.44 10.34
C ILE A 6 -2.18 1.90 10.18
N THR A 7 -2.43 2.30 8.94
CA THR A 7 -2.84 3.66 8.59
C THR A 7 -3.77 3.62 7.39
N HIS A 8 -4.53 4.69 7.20
CA HIS A 8 -5.28 4.94 5.97
C HIS A 8 -4.42 5.66 4.92
N ASP A 9 -3.28 6.24 5.31
CA ASP A 9 -2.36 6.93 4.41
C ASP A 9 -1.32 5.95 3.84
N VAL A 10 -1.49 5.61 2.56
CA VAL A 10 -0.60 4.70 1.85
C VAL A 10 0.80 5.30 1.66
N GLN A 11 0.96 6.63 1.59
CA GLN A 11 2.28 7.26 1.50
C GLN A 11 3.08 7.05 2.79
N ALA A 12 2.46 7.32 3.93
CA ALA A 12 3.08 7.09 5.24
C ALA A 12 3.45 5.61 5.44
N ALA A 13 2.55 4.69 5.05
CA ALA A 13 2.83 3.25 5.09
C ALA A 13 4.01 2.86 4.18
N THR A 14 4.10 3.45 2.98
CA THR A 14 5.17 3.14 2.02
C THR A 14 6.54 3.65 2.50
N TYR A 15 6.55 4.73 3.27
CA TYR A 15 7.78 5.31 3.83
C TYR A 15 8.32 4.54 5.04
N LEU A 16 7.42 3.98 5.86
CA LEU A 16 7.77 3.33 7.13
C LEU A 16 7.92 1.80 7.02
N CYS A 17 7.23 1.15 6.08
CA CYS A 17 7.17 -0.30 5.99
C CYS A 17 7.89 -0.86 4.76
N ASP A 18 8.53 -2.01 4.91
CA ASP A 18 9.10 -2.78 3.78
C ASP A 18 8.02 -3.57 3.01
N HIS A 19 6.95 -3.96 3.72
CA HIS A 19 5.83 -4.71 3.18
C HIS A 19 4.51 -3.98 3.43
N LEU A 20 3.68 -3.95 2.39
CA LEU A 20 2.40 -3.27 2.39
C LEU A 20 1.29 -4.27 2.08
N ILE A 21 0.21 -4.18 2.86
CA ILE A 21 -1.02 -4.95 2.66
C ILE A 21 -2.18 -3.96 2.67
N ILE A 22 -2.94 -3.90 1.58
CA ILE A 22 -4.13 -3.04 1.48
C ILE A 22 -5.36 -3.92 1.60
N PHE A 23 -6.23 -3.54 2.53
CA PHE A 23 -7.52 -4.16 2.74
C PHE A 23 -8.63 -3.25 2.22
N LYS A 24 -9.60 -3.82 1.52
CA LYS A 24 -10.81 -3.14 1.08
C LYS A 24 -12.00 -4.09 1.25
N ASP A 25 -13.08 -3.62 1.86
CA ASP A 25 -14.32 -4.39 2.04
C ASP A 25 -14.09 -5.78 2.66
N GLY A 26 -13.13 -5.89 3.59
CA GLY A 26 -12.77 -7.14 4.25
C GLY A 26 -11.95 -8.13 3.39
N ARG A 27 -11.48 -7.71 2.22
CA ARG A 27 -10.61 -8.49 1.32
C ARG A 27 -9.24 -7.85 1.19
N ILE A 28 -8.21 -8.68 0.98
CA ILE A 28 -6.86 -8.20 0.65
C ILE A 28 -6.85 -7.90 -0.84
N GLU A 29 -6.77 -6.62 -1.20
CA GLU A 29 -6.69 -6.15 -2.58
C GLU A 29 -5.23 -6.09 -3.06
N LEU A 30 -4.29 -5.87 -2.15
CA LEU A 30 -2.88 -5.75 -2.47
C LEU A 30 -2.01 -6.34 -1.36
N GLN A 31 -1.01 -7.11 -1.74
CA GLN A 31 0.10 -7.50 -0.87
C GLN A 31 1.38 -7.43 -1.67
N THR A 32 2.26 -6.49 -1.35
CA THR A 32 3.53 -6.33 -2.06
C THR A 32 4.60 -5.69 -1.17
N ALA A 33 5.86 -5.84 -1.56
CA ALA A 33 6.96 -5.09 -0.96
C ALA A 33 6.99 -3.67 -1.53
N THR A 34 7.34 -2.67 -0.72
CA THR A 34 7.46 -1.28 -1.16
C THR A 34 8.50 -1.10 -2.26
N SER A 35 9.55 -1.93 -2.24
CA SER A 35 10.57 -2.02 -3.30
C SER A 35 10.00 -2.47 -4.66
N ASN A 36 8.97 -3.33 -4.66
CA ASN A 36 8.28 -3.75 -5.87
C ASN A 36 7.23 -2.74 -6.32
N LEU A 37 6.71 -1.92 -5.41
CA LEU A 37 5.76 -0.86 -5.70
C LEU A 37 6.37 0.21 -6.63
N TYR A 38 7.63 0.57 -6.43
CA TYR A 38 8.38 1.47 -7.33
C TYR A 38 8.77 0.81 -8.65
N ARG A 39 9.05 -0.50 -8.63
CA ARG A 39 9.52 -1.24 -9.82
C ARG A 39 8.37 -1.66 -10.74
N GLN A 40 7.24 -2.03 -10.17
CA GLN A 40 6.02 -2.34 -10.90
C GLN A 40 5.19 -1.07 -11.03
N HIS A 41 5.35 -0.38 -12.17
CA HIS A 41 4.42 0.63 -12.67
C HIS A 41 3.08 -0.01 -13.07
N ASN A 42 2.51 -0.89 -12.24
CA ASN A 42 1.26 -1.54 -12.52
C ASN A 42 0.15 -0.51 -12.29
N SER A 43 -0.50 -0.11 -13.38
CA SER A 43 -1.56 0.90 -13.42
C SER A 43 -2.62 0.71 -12.31
N HIS A 44 -2.90 -0.56 -11.96
CA HIS A 44 -3.90 -0.92 -10.96
C HIS A 44 -3.49 -0.55 -9.52
N THR A 45 -2.21 -0.70 -9.16
CA THR A 45 -1.71 -0.32 -7.83
C THR A 45 -1.72 1.21 -7.67
N LYS A 46 -1.39 1.92 -8.75
CA LYS A 46 -1.42 3.39 -8.77
C LYS A 46 -2.85 3.92 -8.64
N GLU A 47 -3.82 3.33 -9.36
CA GLU A 47 -5.25 3.68 -9.21
C GLU A 47 -5.80 3.39 -7.81
N LEU A 48 -5.39 2.29 -7.16
CA LEU A 48 -5.80 1.98 -5.79
C LEU A 48 -5.27 3.00 -4.79
N ILE A 49 -4.02 3.41 -4.96
CA ILE A 49 -3.36 4.45 -4.14
C ILE A 49 -4.02 5.80 -4.39
N ASP A 50 -4.24 6.18 -5.65
CA ASP A 50 -4.88 7.44 -6.05
C ASP A 50 -6.32 7.56 -5.51
N LYS A 51 -7.11 6.47 -5.58
CA LYS A 51 -8.46 6.43 -4.99
C LYS A 51 -8.49 6.51 -3.47
N GLN A 52 -7.42 6.15 -2.79
CA GLN A 52 -7.29 6.27 -1.33
C GLN A 52 -6.69 7.62 -0.90
N LEU A 53 -6.01 8.33 -1.81
CA LEU A 53 -5.45 9.67 -1.59
C LEU A 53 -6.45 10.79 -1.92
N SER A 54 -7.59 10.49 -2.54
CA SER A 54 -8.67 11.44 -2.77
C SER A 54 -9.64 11.44 -1.59
N PHE A 55 -9.34 12.24 -0.57
CA PHE A 55 -10.32 12.77 0.37
C PHE A 55 -10.75 14.18 -0.07
#